data_AF-A0ABD4UEP6-F1
#
_entry.id   AF-A0ABD4UEP6-F1
#
_cell.length_a   1.000
_cell.length_b   1.000
_cell.length_c   1.000
_cell.angle_alpha   90.00
_cell.angle_beta   90.00
_cell.angle_gamma   90.00
#
_symmetry.space_group_name_H-M   'P 1'
#
loop_
_entity.id
_entity.type
_entity.pdbx_description
1 polymer ?
#
loop_
_entity_poly.entity_id
_entity_poly.type
_entity_poly.pdbx_seq_one_letter_code
_entity_poly.pdbx_strand_id
1 'polypeptide(L)'
;MSNVRNMDVTCARPAGFHVLQGNASLGMPQAATEDSVRTEPDALTVAYVAIGARDALREIRASSSRVDLDPFSGESGFVEEVIGHAMFVDLVGDWFDANGEHPGVFAYEVAETFGDSIARAMLANGNSVSDPRAILREILAHASYESTGIEKSLERASQAVTELKMPGM
;
A
#
# COMPACT_ATOMS: atom_id res chain seq x y z
N MET A 1 56.72 13.83 -15.14
CA MET A 1 57.38 15.00 -14.51
C MET A 1 56.32 16.05 -14.24
N SER A 2 56.36 16.68 -13.05
CA SER A 2 55.39 17.62 -12.46
C SER A 2 54.11 16.93 -11.94
N ASN A 3 53.90 16.60 -10.66
CA ASN A 3 54.32 17.11 -9.35
C ASN A 3 53.62 18.43 -8.91
N VAL A 4 53.03 18.37 -7.69
CA VAL A 4 52.69 19.49 -6.77
C VAL A 4 51.31 20.15 -7.06
N ARG A 5 50.33 20.33 -6.14
CA ARG A 5 50.33 20.53 -4.67
C ARG A 5 48.94 20.22 -4.06
N ASN A 6 48.92 19.50 -2.94
CA ASN A 6 47.81 19.49 -1.97
C ASN A 6 47.57 20.90 -1.43
N MET A 7 46.31 21.29 -1.26
CA MET A 7 45.91 22.41 -0.41
C MET A 7 45.21 21.88 0.83
N ASP A 8 45.97 21.82 1.91
CA ASP A 8 45.49 21.79 3.29
C ASP A 8 44.74 23.10 3.57
N VAL A 9 43.47 23.00 3.94
CA VAL A 9 42.72 24.12 4.51
C VAL A 9 42.41 23.76 5.96
N THR A 10 43.36 24.06 6.83
CA THR A 10 43.19 24.08 8.28
C THR A 10 42.65 25.46 8.68
N CYS A 11 41.33 25.56 8.89
CA CYS A 11 40.75 26.72 9.57
C CYS A 11 40.46 26.36 11.04
N ALA A 12 41.19 27.05 11.92
CA ALA A 12 41.03 27.01 13.36
C ALA A 12 39.75 27.73 13.83
N ARG A 13 39.29 27.30 15.00
CA ARG A 13 38.06 27.65 15.75
C ARG A 13 37.86 29.15 16.01
N PRO A 14 36.63 29.54 16.37
CA PRO A 14 36.45 30.22 17.65
C PRO A 14 35.50 29.47 18.58
N ALA A 15 35.84 29.55 19.87
CA ALA A 15 35.06 29.07 21.00
C ALA A 15 33.86 30.00 21.26
N GLY A 16 32.78 29.42 21.80
CA GLY A 16 31.72 30.16 22.45
C GLY A 16 30.40 30.13 21.70
N PHE A 17 29.65 29.03 21.83
CA PHE A 17 28.21 29.08 21.66
C PHE A 17 27.56 28.34 22.82
N HIS A 18 27.11 29.13 23.80
CA HIS A 18 26.36 28.69 24.95
C HIS A 18 24.89 28.62 24.49
N VAL A 19 24.45 27.44 24.06
CA VAL A 19 23.03 27.18 23.78
C VAL A 19 22.39 26.67 25.06
N LEU A 20 21.43 27.46 25.51
CA LEU A 20 20.52 27.22 26.61
C LEU A 20 19.93 25.81 26.51
N GLN A 21 20.03 25.06 27.62
CA GLN A 21 19.19 23.89 27.88
C GLN A 21 17.74 24.35 27.94
N GLY A 22 17.08 24.34 26.79
CA GLY A 22 15.63 24.38 26.69
C GLY A 22 15.10 22.99 26.99
N ASN A 23 14.58 22.81 28.20
CA ASN A 23 13.77 21.66 28.59
C ASN A 23 12.49 21.64 27.73
N ALA A 24 12.59 21.08 26.52
CA ALA A 24 11.43 20.70 25.73
C ALA A 24 10.91 19.38 26.31
N SER A 25 9.93 19.54 27.18
CA SER A 25 8.93 18.57 27.63
C SER A 25 8.95 17.25 26.87
N LEU A 26 9.20 16.18 27.63
CA LEU A 26 8.78 14.81 27.34
C LEU A 26 7.25 14.79 27.16
N GLY A 27 6.80 15.20 25.98
CA GLY A 27 5.42 15.15 25.55
C GLY A 27 5.13 13.78 24.94
N MET A 28 4.91 12.81 25.82
CA MET A 28 4.08 11.61 25.64
C MET A 28 4.48 10.61 24.53
N PRO A 29 4.50 9.29 24.81
CA PRO A 29 4.29 8.31 23.75
C PRO A 29 2.95 8.66 23.10
N GLN A 30 2.94 8.82 21.78
CA GLN A 30 1.69 8.87 21.03
C GLN A 30 1.03 7.52 21.27
N ALA A 31 0.12 7.49 22.24
CA ALA A 31 -0.76 6.36 22.46
C ALA A 31 -1.38 6.05 21.12
N ALA A 32 -1.17 4.83 20.63
CA ALA A 32 -1.90 4.25 19.53
C ALA A 32 -3.37 4.60 19.76
N THR A 33 -3.92 5.46 18.91
CA THR A 33 -5.33 5.80 18.95
C THR A 33 -6.08 4.50 18.69
N GLU A 34 -6.70 4.05 19.76
CA GLU A 34 -7.67 2.98 19.90
C GLU A 34 -8.49 2.77 18.63
N ASP A 35 -8.36 1.57 18.05
CA ASP A 35 -9.41 0.76 17.42
C ASP A 35 -10.50 1.53 16.62
N SER A 36 -10.09 2.51 15.82
CA SER A 36 -10.98 3.15 14.85
C SER A 36 -11.25 2.13 13.76
N VAL A 37 -12.36 1.41 13.89
CA VAL A 37 -12.86 0.52 12.83
C VAL A 37 -12.94 1.31 11.54
N ARG A 38 -12.09 0.95 10.57
CA ARG A 38 -12.02 1.60 9.27
C ARG A 38 -13.35 1.41 8.53
N THR A 39 -13.99 2.51 8.16
CA THR A 39 -15.27 2.51 7.42
C THR A 39 -15.11 2.84 5.95
N GLU A 40 -14.01 3.50 5.58
CA GLU A 40 -13.66 3.85 4.20
C GLU A 40 -12.18 3.54 3.92
N PRO A 41 -11.80 3.21 2.69
CA PRO A 41 -10.41 2.98 2.35
C PRO A 41 -9.59 4.28 2.42
N ASP A 42 -8.30 4.16 2.69
CA ASP A 42 -7.38 5.29 2.66
C ASP A 42 -7.22 5.81 1.23
N ALA A 43 -7.22 7.14 1.08
CA ALA A 43 -7.15 7.79 -0.22
C ALA A 43 -5.85 7.44 -0.98
N LEU A 44 -4.75 7.18 -0.27
CA LEU A 44 -3.48 6.78 -0.86
C LEU A 44 -3.56 5.36 -1.39
N THR A 45 -4.14 4.43 -0.63
CA THR A 45 -4.37 3.05 -1.09
C THR A 45 -5.26 3.04 -2.34
N VAL A 46 -6.35 3.81 -2.34
CA VAL A 46 -7.21 3.99 -3.51
C VAL A 46 -6.43 4.49 -4.72
N ALA A 47 -5.58 5.51 -4.54
CA ALA A 47 -4.77 6.06 -5.62
C ALA A 47 -3.81 5.03 -6.21
N TYR A 48 -3.10 4.25 -5.39
CA TYR A 48 -2.14 3.24 -5.86
C TYR A 48 -2.83 2.06 -6.54
N VAL A 49 -3.94 1.59 -5.98
CA VAL A 49 -4.76 0.55 -6.62
C VAL A 49 -5.25 1.01 -8.00
N ALA A 50 -5.70 2.26 -8.12
CA ALA A 50 -6.14 2.84 -9.39
C ALA A 50 -5.00 2.96 -10.41
N ILE A 51 -3.79 3.34 -9.95
CA ILE A 51 -2.58 3.42 -10.80
C ILE A 51 -2.26 2.03 -11.37
N GLY A 52 -2.18 1.00 -10.51
CA GLY A 52 -1.91 -0.36 -10.94
C GLY A 52 -2.95 -0.88 -11.94
N ALA A 53 -4.24 -0.63 -11.68
CA ALA A 53 -5.32 -1.03 -12.58
C ALA A 53 -5.21 -0.39 -13.98
N ARG A 54 -4.93 0.91 -14.01
CA ARG A 54 -4.73 1.66 -15.26
C ARG A 54 -3.53 1.13 -16.04
N ASP A 55 -2.42 0.85 -15.35
CA ASP A 55 -1.19 0.42 -15.98
C ASP A 55 -1.33 -1.00 -16.56
N ALA A 56 -2.02 -1.91 -15.84
CA ALA A 56 -2.41 -3.21 -16.37
C ALA A 56 -3.23 -3.10 -17.67
N LEU A 57 -4.27 -2.24 -17.68
CA LEU A 57 -5.08 -2.02 -18.88
C LEU A 57 -4.26 -1.49 -20.06
N ARG A 58 -3.36 -0.53 -19.80
CA ARG A 58 -2.50 0.06 -20.82
C ARG A 58 -1.60 -0.99 -21.46
N GLU A 59 -0.99 -1.86 -20.65
CA GLU A 59 -0.10 -2.91 -21.13
C GLU A 59 -0.85 -4.00 -21.92
N ILE A 60 -2.04 -4.38 -21.47
CA ILE A 60 -2.87 -5.36 -22.19
C ILE A 60 -3.31 -4.79 -23.54
N ARG A 61 -3.72 -3.51 -23.59
CA ARG A 61 -4.05 -2.84 -24.86
C ARG A 61 -2.85 -2.70 -25.80
N ALA A 62 -1.65 -2.58 -25.25
CA ALA A 62 -0.42 -2.53 -26.05
C ALA A 62 -0.02 -3.90 -26.61
N SER A 63 -0.34 -5.00 -25.90
CA SER A 63 0.08 -6.37 -26.24
C SER A 63 -0.98 -7.19 -26.98
N SER A 64 -2.27 -6.88 -26.83
CA SER A 64 -3.39 -7.63 -27.41
C SER A 64 -4.42 -6.71 -28.06
N SER A 65 -5.10 -7.21 -29.08
CA SER A 65 -6.18 -6.49 -29.76
C SER A 65 -7.50 -6.60 -28.99
N ARG A 66 -7.97 -5.43 -28.51
CA ARG A 66 -9.26 -5.13 -27.86
C ARG A 66 -9.56 -5.91 -26.56
N VAL A 67 -9.55 -5.15 -25.46
CA VAL A 67 -10.19 -5.53 -24.20
C VAL A 67 -11.65 -5.09 -24.26
N ASP A 68 -12.57 -6.01 -24.06
CA ASP A 68 -13.98 -5.68 -23.84
C ASP A 68 -14.16 -5.23 -22.38
N LEU A 69 -14.64 -4.00 -22.18
CA LEU A 69 -14.89 -3.42 -20.86
C LEU A 69 -16.37 -3.04 -20.69
N ASP A 70 -17.24 -3.41 -21.63
CA ASP A 70 -18.67 -3.12 -21.54
C ASP A 70 -19.32 -3.70 -20.27
N PRO A 71 -18.92 -4.90 -19.76
CA PRO A 71 -19.42 -5.42 -18.48
C PRO A 71 -19.16 -4.49 -17.29
N PHE A 72 -18.15 -3.63 -17.38
CA PHE A 72 -17.75 -2.70 -16.34
C PHE A 72 -18.16 -1.26 -16.65
N SER A 73 -19.07 -1.02 -17.59
CA SER A 73 -19.42 0.34 -18.04
C SER A 73 -18.21 1.14 -18.56
N GLY A 74 -17.26 0.45 -19.20
CA GLY A 74 -16.05 1.04 -19.76
C GLY A 74 -14.86 1.09 -18.80
N GLU A 75 -13.90 1.95 -19.11
CA GLU A 75 -12.63 2.02 -18.38
C GLU A 75 -12.78 2.56 -16.96
N SER A 76 -13.58 3.60 -16.77
CA SER A 76 -13.80 4.20 -15.45
C SER A 76 -14.47 3.21 -14.50
N GLY A 77 -15.54 2.54 -14.92
CA GLY A 77 -16.20 1.55 -14.06
C GLY A 77 -15.34 0.31 -13.80
N PHE A 78 -14.47 -0.10 -14.74
CA PHE A 78 -13.47 -1.15 -14.45
C PHE A 78 -12.50 -0.73 -13.35
N VAL A 79 -11.95 0.48 -13.43
CA VAL A 79 -11.05 1.00 -12.39
C VAL A 79 -11.79 1.16 -11.06
N GLU A 80 -13.05 1.58 -11.06
CA GLU A 80 -13.89 1.65 -9.85
C GLU A 80 -14.11 0.27 -9.22
N GLU A 81 -14.38 -0.77 -10.01
CA GLU A 81 -14.51 -2.14 -9.51
C GLU A 81 -13.20 -2.64 -8.87
N VAL A 82 -12.05 -2.35 -9.49
CA VAL A 82 -10.74 -2.66 -8.89
C VAL A 82 -10.52 -1.88 -7.59
N ILE A 83 -10.84 -0.59 -7.55
CA ILE A 83 -10.78 0.25 -6.34
C ILE A 83 -11.71 -0.29 -5.24
N GLY A 84 -12.81 -0.96 -5.60
CA GLY A 84 -13.72 -1.62 -4.67
C GLY A 84 -13.04 -2.62 -3.72
N HIS A 85 -11.83 -3.08 -4.06
CA HIS A 85 -11.00 -3.95 -3.23
C HIS A 85 -10.02 -3.20 -2.30
N ALA A 86 -9.88 -1.87 -2.39
CA ALA A 86 -8.91 -1.08 -1.60
C ALA A 86 -9.12 -1.24 -0.08
N MET A 87 -10.38 -1.31 0.38
CA MET A 87 -10.70 -1.54 1.79
C MET A 87 -10.08 -2.85 2.30
N PHE A 88 -10.08 -3.90 1.48
CA PHE A 88 -9.50 -5.19 1.88
C PHE A 88 -7.99 -5.09 2.07
N VAL A 89 -7.30 -4.34 1.18
CA VAL A 89 -5.86 -4.08 1.31
C VAL A 89 -5.57 -3.32 2.60
N ASP A 90 -6.33 -2.27 2.87
CA ASP A 90 -6.16 -1.46 4.07
C ASP A 90 -6.35 -2.25 5.37
N LEU A 91 -7.39 -3.08 5.45
CA LEU A 91 -7.65 -3.91 6.63
C LEU A 91 -6.52 -4.91 6.91
N VAL A 92 -5.87 -5.39 5.86
CA VAL A 92 -4.67 -6.23 5.99
C VAL A 92 -3.49 -5.41 6.51
N GLY A 93 -3.30 -4.19 6.00
CA GLY A 93 -2.28 -3.26 6.48
C GLY A 93 -2.46 -2.90 7.95
N ASP A 94 -3.69 -2.55 8.34
CA ASP A 94 -4.07 -2.22 9.72
C ASP A 94 -3.73 -3.36 10.68
N TRP A 95 -3.91 -4.61 10.25
CA TRP A 95 -3.52 -5.78 11.05
C TRP A 95 -2.00 -5.80 11.28
N PHE A 96 -1.19 -5.60 10.25
CA PHE A 96 0.28 -5.59 10.39
C PHE A 96 0.78 -4.41 11.23
N ASP A 97 0.16 -3.24 11.09
CA ASP A 97 0.47 -2.06 11.90
C ASP A 97 0.15 -2.29 13.37
N ALA A 98 -1.00 -2.89 13.67
CA ALA A 98 -1.40 -3.21 15.04
C ALA A 98 -0.51 -4.28 15.71
N ASN A 99 0.07 -5.19 14.94
CA ASN A 99 0.92 -6.27 15.45
C ASN A 99 2.42 -5.97 15.39
N GLY A 100 2.82 -4.81 14.86
CA GLY A 100 4.24 -4.41 14.76
C GLY A 100 5.06 -5.26 13.78
N GLU A 101 4.38 -5.94 12.86
CA GLU A 101 4.98 -6.86 11.87
C GLU A 101 5.16 -6.19 10.50
N HIS A 102 4.99 -4.86 10.44
CA HIS A 102 4.99 -4.10 9.20
C HIS A 102 6.43 -3.76 8.74
N PRO A 103 6.90 -4.23 7.57
CA PRO A 103 8.24 -3.94 7.05
C PRO A 103 8.41 -2.48 6.56
N GLY A 104 7.32 -1.70 6.51
CA GLY A 104 7.36 -0.24 6.29
C GLY A 104 7.05 0.24 4.86
N VAL A 105 6.65 -0.64 3.93
CA VAL A 105 6.60 -0.31 2.48
C VAL A 105 5.22 -0.49 1.82
N PHE A 106 4.18 -0.77 2.60
CA PHE A 106 2.90 -1.30 2.11
C PHE A 106 2.15 -0.41 1.11
N ALA A 107 2.12 0.90 1.30
CA ALA A 107 1.30 1.77 0.46
C ALA A 107 1.75 1.81 -1.02
N TYR A 108 3.04 1.72 -1.30
CA TYR A 108 3.56 1.83 -2.67
C TYR A 108 3.74 0.45 -3.31
N GLU A 109 4.41 -0.48 -2.62
CA GLU A 109 4.78 -1.77 -3.22
C GLU A 109 3.62 -2.76 -3.26
N VAL A 110 2.76 -2.75 -2.24
CA VAL A 110 1.66 -3.73 -2.13
C VAL A 110 0.43 -3.25 -2.86
N ALA A 111 -0.03 -2.02 -2.59
CA ALA A 111 -1.29 -1.52 -3.16
C ALA A 111 -1.25 -1.36 -4.70
N GLU A 112 -0.14 -0.84 -5.25
CA GLU A 112 0.02 -0.69 -6.70
C GLU A 112 0.08 -2.05 -7.41
N THR A 113 0.94 -2.94 -6.90
CA THR A 113 1.08 -4.31 -7.43
C THR A 113 -0.24 -5.08 -7.32
N PHE A 114 -0.99 -4.86 -6.24
CA PHE A 114 -2.31 -5.44 -6.05
C PHE A 114 -3.29 -4.94 -7.11
N GLY A 115 -3.36 -3.62 -7.34
CA GLY A 115 -4.20 -3.02 -8.38
C GLY A 115 -3.91 -3.56 -9.78
N ASP A 116 -2.63 -3.73 -10.14
CA ASP A 116 -2.23 -4.36 -11.40
C ASP A 116 -2.67 -5.84 -11.47
N SER A 117 -2.39 -6.60 -10.40
CA SER A 117 -2.62 -8.05 -10.38
C SER A 117 -4.10 -8.42 -10.37
N ILE A 118 -4.93 -7.71 -9.60
CA ILE A 118 -6.39 -7.90 -9.56
C ILE A 118 -7.03 -7.50 -10.90
N ALA A 119 -6.56 -6.41 -11.52
CA ALA A 119 -7.04 -5.99 -12.84
C ALA A 119 -6.76 -7.08 -13.89
N ARG A 120 -5.55 -7.63 -13.92
CA ARG A 120 -5.20 -8.74 -14.82
C ARG A 120 -6.03 -9.98 -14.57
N ALA A 121 -6.25 -10.34 -13.31
CA ALA A 121 -7.07 -11.49 -12.95
C ALA A 121 -8.52 -11.33 -13.42
N MET A 122 -9.11 -10.15 -13.21
CA MET A 122 -10.48 -9.85 -13.66
C MET A 122 -10.62 -9.97 -15.17
N LEU A 123 -9.65 -9.45 -15.93
CA LEU A 123 -9.63 -9.53 -17.39
C LEU A 123 -9.40 -10.97 -17.89
N ALA A 124 -8.50 -11.72 -17.24
CA ALA A 124 -8.25 -13.12 -17.56
C ALA A 124 -9.45 -14.04 -17.25
N ASN A 125 -10.23 -13.70 -16.22
CA ASN A 125 -11.43 -14.42 -15.81
C ASN A 125 -12.70 -13.96 -16.57
N GLY A 126 -12.53 -13.46 -17.80
CA GLY A 126 -13.66 -13.04 -18.65
C GLY A 126 -14.46 -11.88 -18.05
N ASN A 127 -13.78 -10.88 -17.51
CA ASN A 127 -14.38 -9.67 -16.94
C ASN A 127 -15.26 -9.94 -15.71
N SER A 128 -14.83 -10.87 -14.85
CA SER A 128 -15.52 -11.22 -13.60
C SER A 128 -14.70 -10.81 -12.38
N VAL A 129 -15.39 -10.48 -11.28
CA VAL A 129 -14.76 -10.18 -9.98
C VAL A 129 -13.86 -11.36 -9.57
N SER A 130 -12.60 -11.04 -9.26
CA SER A 130 -11.60 -12.03 -8.84
C SER A 130 -11.48 -12.06 -7.32
N ASP A 131 -10.98 -13.17 -6.77
CA ASP A 131 -10.74 -13.30 -5.33
C ASP A 131 -9.53 -12.43 -4.91
N PRO A 132 -9.74 -11.34 -4.14
CA PRO A 132 -8.64 -10.47 -3.72
C PRO A 132 -7.70 -11.16 -2.71
N ARG A 133 -8.17 -12.21 -2.00
CA ARG A 133 -7.37 -12.89 -0.98
C ARG A 133 -6.18 -13.62 -1.58
N ALA A 134 -6.41 -14.41 -2.63
CA ALA A 134 -5.35 -15.18 -3.28
C ALA A 134 -4.24 -14.28 -3.84
N ILE A 135 -4.62 -13.17 -4.47
CA ILE A 135 -3.69 -12.21 -5.09
C ILE A 135 -2.87 -11.48 -4.02
N LEU A 136 -3.54 -10.93 -3.00
CA LEU A 136 -2.84 -10.19 -1.95
C LEU A 136 -1.87 -11.10 -1.16
N ARG A 137 -2.24 -12.36 -0.94
CA ARG A 137 -1.35 -13.36 -0.31
C ARG A 137 -0.05 -13.53 -1.08
N GLU A 138 -0.11 -13.65 -2.41
CA GLU A 138 1.08 -13.82 -3.25
C GLU A 138 1.99 -12.59 -3.21
N ILE A 139 1.39 -11.40 -3.26
CA ILE A 139 2.12 -10.13 -3.19
C ILE A 139 2.84 -9.98 -1.85
N LEU A 140 2.15 -10.25 -0.74
CA LEU A 140 2.73 -10.16 0.60
C LEU A 140 3.85 -11.19 0.80
N ALA A 141 3.69 -12.40 0.27
CA ALA A 141 4.75 -13.41 0.31
C ALA A 141 5.99 -12.95 -0.47
N HIS A 142 5.81 -12.30 -1.64
CA HIS A 142 6.91 -11.72 -2.41
C HIS A 142 7.58 -10.54 -1.69
N ALA A 143 6.80 -9.74 -0.97
CA ALA A 143 7.29 -8.66 -0.11
C ALA A 143 7.90 -9.16 1.22
N SER A 144 8.10 -10.48 1.37
CA SER A 144 8.74 -11.11 2.53
C SER A 144 8.00 -10.91 3.87
N TYR A 145 6.67 -10.74 3.82
CA TYR A 145 5.84 -10.81 5.02
C TYR A 145 5.83 -12.24 5.58
N GLU A 146 5.69 -12.36 6.90
CA GLU A 146 5.68 -13.66 7.58
C GLU A 146 4.38 -14.42 7.26
N SER A 147 4.48 -15.71 6.93
CA SER A 147 3.36 -16.46 6.36
C SER A 147 2.20 -16.67 7.34
N THR A 148 2.46 -16.82 8.64
CA THR A 148 1.40 -16.88 9.65
C THR A 148 0.72 -15.54 9.86
N GLY A 149 1.44 -14.42 9.75
CA GLY A 149 0.88 -13.06 9.76
C GLY A 149 0.01 -12.78 8.54
N ILE A 150 0.45 -13.23 7.35
CA ILE A 150 -0.33 -13.14 6.11
C ILE A 150 -1.69 -13.84 6.27
N GLU A 151 -1.70 -15.11 6.69
CA GLU A 151 -2.98 -15.85 6.77
C GLU A 151 -3.94 -15.26 7.82
N LYS A 152 -3.41 -14.79 8.96
CA LYS A 152 -4.22 -14.15 10.01
C LYS A 152 -4.82 -12.82 9.55
N SER A 153 -4.02 -11.98 8.90
CA SER A 153 -4.47 -10.67 8.40
C SER A 153 -5.54 -10.83 7.32
N LEU A 154 -5.33 -11.75 6.37
CA LEU A 154 -6.31 -12.05 5.31
C LEU A 154 -7.63 -12.57 5.87
N GLU A 155 -7.58 -13.50 6.83
CA GLU A 155 -8.76 -14.03 7.50
C GLU A 155 -9.54 -12.92 8.22
N ARG A 156 -8.84 -12.07 8.98
CA ARG A 156 -9.46 -10.95 9.69
C ARG A 156 -10.08 -9.94 8.74
N ALA A 157 -9.39 -9.59 7.65
CA ALA A 157 -9.89 -8.66 6.64
C ALA A 157 -11.12 -9.22 5.91
N SER A 158 -11.15 -10.52 5.57
CA SER A 158 -12.32 -11.15 4.94
C SER A 158 -13.56 -11.08 5.83
N GLN A 159 -13.40 -11.30 7.14
CA GLN A 159 -14.49 -11.19 8.11
C GLN A 159 -15.00 -9.74 8.21
N ALA A 160 -14.09 -8.78 8.34
CA ALA A 160 -14.44 -7.36 8.45
C ALA A 160 -15.16 -6.83 7.19
N VAL A 161 -14.70 -7.19 5.99
CA VAL A 161 -15.39 -6.80 4.74
C VAL A 161 -16.79 -7.42 4.66
N THR A 162 -16.97 -8.64 5.18
CA THR A 162 -18.29 -9.30 5.21
C THR A 162 -19.25 -8.58 6.15
N GLU A 163 -18.75 -8.13 7.31
CA GLU A 163 -19.53 -7.34 8.28
C GLU A 163 -19.94 -5.98 7.69
N LEU A 164 -19.03 -5.29 7.00
CA LEU A 164 -19.32 -4.01 6.35
C LEU A 164 -20.37 -4.12 5.22
N LYS A 165 -20.43 -5.27 4.54
CA LYS A 165 -21.44 -5.53 3.49
C LYS A 165 -22.82 -5.89 4.03
N MET A 166 -22.95 -6.19 5.32
CA MET A 166 -24.22 -6.52 5.98
C MET A 166 -24.51 -5.63 7.20
N PRO A 167 -24.67 -4.30 7.03
CA PRO A 167 -24.99 -3.42 8.16
C PRO A 167 -26.46 -3.61 8.55
N GLY A 168 -26.71 -4.52 9.50
CA GLY A 168 -28.01 -4.70 10.15
C GLY A 168 -29.06 -5.45 9.32
N MET A 169 -29.14 -6.76 9.54
CA MET A 169 -30.41 -7.48 9.53
C MET A 169 -30.96 -7.57 10.95
#